data_AF-A0A1G9BIR5-F1
#
_entry.id   AF-A0A1G9BIR5-F1
#
_cell.length_a   1.000
_cell.length_b   1.000
_cell.length_c   1.000
_cell.angle_alpha   90.00
_cell.angle_beta   90.00
_cell.angle_gamma   90.00
#
_symmetry.space_group_name_H-M   'P 1'
#
loop_
_entity.id
_entity.type
_entity.pdbx_description
1 polymer ?
#
loop_
_entity_poly.entity_id
_entity_poly.type
_entity_poly.pdbx_seq_one_letter_code
_entity_poly.pdbx_strand_id
1 'polypeptide(L)'
;MSLMSILDRHAGLSMRMAETVGADVVQAAVEGRIPETAIRTMVLTCSRCRAVGSCMDWLDEHAAGAEEAPDYCLNRTFLERARDS
;
A
#
# COMPACT_ATOMS: atom_id res chain seq x y z
N MET A 1 -2.31 4.17 22.16
CA MET A 1 -2.60 3.26 21.03
C MET A 1 -1.52 2.19 21.02
N SER A 2 -1.85 0.91 20.86
CA SER A 2 -0.86 -0.18 20.88
C SER A 2 -0.14 -0.27 19.53
N LEU A 3 1.11 -0.73 19.52
CA LEU A 3 1.86 -0.99 18.29
C LEU A 3 1.09 -1.94 17.37
N MET A 4 0.46 -2.99 17.92
CA MET A 4 -0.30 -3.96 17.13
C MET A 4 -1.43 -3.27 16.35
N SER A 5 -2.23 -2.43 17.03
CA SER A 5 -3.35 -1.71 16.41
C SER A 5 -2.93 -0.72 15.32
N ILE A 6 -1.71 -0.18 15.40
CA ILE A 6 -1.17 0.69 14.35
C ILE A 6 -0.86 -0.18 13.12
N LEU A 7 -0.18 -1.31 13.31
CA LEU A 7 0.17 -2.20 12.21
C LEU A 7 -1.08 -2.77 11.52
N ASP A 8 -2.09 -3.20 12.27
CA ASP A 8 -3.34 -3.73 11.70
C ASP A 8 -4.05 -2.71 10.82
N ARG A 9 -4.14 -1.45 11.28
CA ARG A 9 -4.71 -0.36 10.49
C ARG A 9 -3.93 -0.12 9.20
N HIS A 10 -2.60 -0.11 9.28
CA HIS A 10 -1.76 0.15 8.12
C HIS A 10 -1.66 -1.05 7.17
N ALA A 11 -1.88 -2.27 7.65
CA ALA A 11 -2.06 -3.45 6.81
C ALA A 11 -3.27 -3.26 5.90
N GLY A 12 -4.44 -2.90 6.46
CA GLY A 12 -5.64 -2.64 5.67
C GLY A 12 -5.47 -1.48 4.68
N LEU A 13 -4.90 -0.35 5.13
CA LEU A 13 -4.72 0.82 4.26
C LEU A 13 -3.72 0.59 3.12
N SER A 14 -2.61 -0.11 3.38
CA SER A 14 -1.62 -0.38 2.34
C SER A 14 -2.10 -1.39 1.31
N MET A 15 -2.86 -2.41 1.73
CA MET A 15 -3.51 -3.35 0.80
C MET A 15 -4.56 -2.64 -0.07
N ARG A 16 -5.43 -1.83 0.54
CA ARG A 16 -6.40 -1.02 -0.21
C ARG A 16 -5.73 -0.10 -1.21
N MET A 17 -4.63 0.57 -0.83
CA MET A 17 -3.84 1.38 -1.75
C MET A 17 -3.27 0.55 -2.91
N ALA A 18 -2.73 -0.64 -2.64
CA ALA A 18 -2.22 -1.53 -3.68
C ALA A 18 -3.31 -1.94 -4.68
N GLU A 19 -4.50 -2.31 -4.18
CA GLU A 19 -5.67 -2.61 -5.01
C GLU A 19 -6.12 -1.40 -5.84
N THR A 20 -6.25 -0.22 -5.22
CA THR A 20 -6.65 1.02 -5.90
C THR A 20 -5.73 1.37 -7.06
N VAL A 21 -4.43 1.11 -6.94
CA VAL A 21 -3.44 1.41 -8.00
C VAL A 21 -3.15 0.24 -8.94
N GLY A 22 -3.89 -0.87 -8.82
CA GLY A 22 -3.72 -2.06 -9.66
C GLY A 22 -2.46 -2.88 -9.37
N ALA A 23 -1.82 -2.70 -8.21
CA ALA A 23 -0.66 -3.48 -7.79
C ALA A 23 -1.09 -4.72 -7.00
N ASP A 24 -1.24 -5.87 -7.66
CA ASP A 24 -1.51 -7.14 -6.97
C ASP A 24 -0.24 -7.70 -6.33
N VAL A 25 0.11 -7.12 -5.18
CA VAL A 25 1.31 -7.48 -4.42
C VAL A 25 1.28 -8.90 -3.86
N VAL A 26 0.11 -9.49 -3.67
CA VAL A 26 -0.02 -10.88 -3.19
C VAL A 26 0.34 -11.83 -4.31
N GLN A 27 -0.27 -11.66 -5.48
CA GLN A 27 0.02 -12.47 -6.64
C GLN A 27 1.48 -12.30 -7.09
N ALA A 28 2.00 -11.06 -7.10
CA ALA A 28 3.41 -10.80 -7.41
C ALA A 28 4.37 -11.51 -6.44
N ALA A 29 4.01 -11.64 -5.16
CA ALA A 29 4.83 -12.38 -4.19
C ALA A 29 4.76 -13.89 -4.43
N VAL A 30 3.57 -14.43 -4.68
CA VAL A 30 3.35 -15.86 -4.99
C VAL A 30 4.09 -16.27 -6.25
N GLU A 31 4.10 -15.42 -7.26
CA GLU A 31 4.77 -15.65 -8.54
C GLU A 31 6.28 -15.33 -8.49
N GLY A 32 6.79 -14.91 -7.32
CA GLY A 32 8.21 -14.65 -7.07
C GLY A 32 8.75 -13.38 -7.73
N ARG A 33 7.87 -12.48 -8.22
CA ARG A 33 8.25 -11.19 -8.81
C ARG A 33 8.71 -10.17 -7.77
N ILE A 34 8.16 -10.27 -6.56
CA ILE A 34 8.63 -9.52 -5.40
C ILE A 34 8.99 -10.49 -4.26
N PRO A 35 9.89 -10.10 -3.34
CA PRO A 35 10.19 -10.92 -2.17
C PRO A 35 8.95 -11.16 -1.30
N GLU A 36 8.82 -12.34 -0.69
CA GLU A 36 7.74 -12.63 0.28
C GLU A 36 7.68 -11.62 1.44
N THR A 37 8.84 -11.07 1.82
CA THR A 37 8.96 -10.06 2.89
C THR A 37 8.55 -8.66 2.45
N ALA A 38 8.28 -8.44 1.15
CA ALA A 38 7.94 -7.13 0.60
C ALA A 38 6.62 -6.61 1.16
N ILE A 39 5.59 -7.45 1.32
CA ILE A 39 4.30 -7.04 1.89
C ILE A 39 4.49 -6.56 3.33
N ARG A 40 5.25 -7.31 4.15
CA ARG A 40 5.58 -6.88 5.52
C ARG A 40 6.32 -5.53 5.53
N THR A 41 7.25 -5.34 4.60
CA THR A 41 8.00 -4.09 4.47
C THR A 41 7.10 -2.93 4.04
N MET A 42 6.15 -3.17 3.14
CA MET A 42 5.13 -2.21 2.69
C MET A 42 4.27 -1.74 3.87
N VAL A 43 3.79 -2.66 4.72
CA VAL A 43 2.98 -2.32 5.90
C VAL A 43 3.80 -1.49 6.91
N LEU A 44 5.02 -1.91 7.21
CA LEU A 44 5.91 -1.17 8.12
C LEU A 44 6.23 0.23 7.59
N THR A 45 6.46 0.36 6.28
CA THR A 45 6.67 1.66 5.62
C THR A 45 5.42 2.53 5.71
N CYS A 46 4.23 1.97 5.44
CA CYS A 46 2.95 2.66 5.55
C CYS A 46 2.70 3.18 6.97
N SER A 47 3.07 2.41 8.01
CA SER A 47 2.89 2.79 9.42
C SER A 47 3.64 4.05 9.86
N ARG A 48 4.61 4.51 9.05
CA ARG A 48 5.36 5.74 9.27
C ARG A 48 4.74 6.95 8.55
N CYS A 49 3.68 6.74 7.77
CA CYS A 49 3.01 7.81 7.05
C CYS A 49 2.30 8.75 8.03
N ARG A 50 2.50 10.06 7.82
CA ARG A 50 1.88 11.11 8.65
C ARG A 50 0.60 11.70 8.03
N ALA A 51 0.30 11.36 6.77
CA ALA A 51 -0.84 11.87 6.01
C ALA A 51 -2.01 10.88 5.99
N VAL A 52 -2.29 10.17 7.10
CA VAL A 52 -3.25 9.05 7.06
C VAL A 52 -4.70 9.51 6.85
N GLY A 53 -5.08 10.71 7.32
CA GLY A 53 -6.39 11.29 7.02
C GLY A 53 -6.57 11.49 5.51
N SER A 54 -5.67 12.26 4.89
CA SER A 54 -5.65 12.49 3.45
C SER A 54 -5.54 11.18 2.64
N CYS A 55 -4.82 10.18 3.14
CA CYS A 55 -4.77 8.85 2.54
C CYS A 55 -6.14 8.19 2.44
N MET A 56 -6.93 8.26 3.52
CA MET A 56 -8.27 7.68 3.53
C MET A 56 -9.20 8.42 2.57
N ASP A 57 -9.19 9.76 2.63
CA ASP A 57 -10.02 10.59 1.74
C ASP A 57 -9.69 10.32 0.26
N TRP A 58 -8.40 10.29 -0.07
CA TRP A 58 -7.95 9.97 -1.43
C TRP A 58 -8.38 8.58 -1.89
N LEU A 59 -8.29 7.57 -1.01
CA LEU A 59 -8.74 6.21 -1.34
C LEU A 59 -10.26 6.11 -1.53
N ASP A 60 -11.04 6.92 -0.82
CA ASP A 60 -12.49 6.99 -0.97
C ASP A 60 -12.87 7.69 -2.30
N GLU A 61 -12.16 8.76 -2.65
CA GLU A 61 -12.33 9.47 -3.93
C GLU A 61 -11.94 8.61 -5.14
N HIS A 62 -10.97 7.70 -4.98
CA HIS A 62 -10.45 6.83 -6.06
C HIS A 62 -10.95 5.39 -5.95
N ALA A 63 -12.17 5.18 -5.45
CA ALA A 63 -12.76 3.84 -5.32
C ALA A 63 -12.89 3.08 -6.66
N ALA A 64 -12.91 3.79 -7.79
CA ALA A 64 -12.92 3.21 -9.14
C ALA A 64 -11.52 2.81 -9.65
N GLY A 65 -10.47 3.09 -8.89
CA GLY A 65 -9.08 2.88 -9.27
C GLY A 65 -8.35 4.18 -9.62
N ALA A 66 -7.02 4.09 -9.65
CA ALA A 66 -6.11 5.16 -10.03
C ALA A 66 -4.87 4.57 -10.72
N GLU A 67 -4.24 5.32 -11.63
CA GLU A 67 -3.01 4.86 -12.28
C GLU A 67 -1.79 4.96 -11.35
N GLU A 68 -1.82 5.86 -10.36
CA GLU A 68 -0.69 6.12 -9.48
C GLU A 68 -1.14 6.43 -8.05
N ALA A 69 -0.32 6.02 -7.07
CA ALA A 69 -0.51 6.41 -5.68
C ALA A 69 -0.18 7.90 -5.50
N PRO A 70 -0.80 8.63 -4.54
CA PRO A 70 -0.52 10.05 -4.35
C PRO A 70 0.95 10.29 -3.94
N ASP A 71 1.49 11.49 -4.22
CA ASP A 71 2.91 11.83 -4.01
C ASP A 71 3.40 11.64 -2.56
N TYR A 72 2.51 11.78 -1.57
CA TYR A 72 2.85 11.58 -0.16
C TYR A 72 2.89 10.09 0.24
N CYS A 73 2.46 9.17 -0.63
CA CYS A 73 2.45 7.75 -0.33
C CYS A 73 3.89 7.22 -0.26
N LEU A 74 4.31 6.82 0.95
CA LEU A 74 5.65 6.28 1.17
C LEU A 74 5.93 4.97 0.40
N ASN A 75 4.87 4.29 -0.07
CA ASN A 75 4.97 3.08 -0.86
C ASN A 75 4.84 3.34 -2.38
N ARG A 76 4.69 4.60 -2.84
CA ARG A 76 4.42 4.93 -4.25
C ARG A 76 5.35 4.19 -5.21
N THR A 77 6.66 4.36 -5.07
CA THR A 77 7.67 3.73 -5.93
C THR A 77 7.66 2.19 -5.83
N PHE A 78 7.34 1.63 -4.66
CA PHE A 78 7.24 0.18 -4.51
C PHE A 78 6.02 -0.36 -5.27
N LEU A 79 4.86 0.29 -5.13
CA LEU A 79 3.60 -0.11 -5.76
C LEU A 79 3.69 -0.01 -7.29
N GLU A 80 4.28 1.07 -7.80
CA GLU A 80 4.55 1.25 -9.22
C GLU A 80 5.35 0.07 -9.79
N ARG A 81 6.46 -0.29 -9.15
CA ARG A 81 7.29 -1.43 -9.56
C ARG A 81 6.58 -2.77 -9.45
N ALA A 82 5.78 -2.97 -8.40
CA ALA A 82 5.07 -4.22 -8.18
C ALA A 82 3.91 -4.43 -9.16
N ARG A 83 3.30 -3.34 -9.64
CA ARG A 83 2.29 -3.39 -10.71
C ARG A 83 2.92 -3.71 -12.07
N ASP A 84 4.06 -3.11 -12.36
CA ASP A 84 4.71 -3.21 -13.67
C ASP A 84 5.62 -4.45 -13.81
N SER A 85 5.79 -5.21 -12.72
CA SER A 85 6.56 -6.46 -12.69
C SER A 85 5.80 -7.65 -13.26
#